data_AF-A0A3R7V5H8-F1
#
_entry.id   AF-A0A3R7V5H8-F1
#
_cell.length_a   1.000
_cell.length_b   1.000
_cell.length_c   1.000
_cell.angle_alpha   90.00
_cell.angle_beta   90.00
_cell.angle_gamma   90.00
#
_symmetry.space_group_name_H-M   'P 1'
#
loop_
_entity.id
_entity.type
_entity.pdbx_description
1 polymer ?
#
loop_
_entity_poly.entity_id
_entity_poly.type
_entity_poly.pdbx_seq_one_letter_code
_entity_poly.pdbx_strand_id
1 'polypeptide(L)'
;MPTYIIRDTKTEDLYEEFCSWDELEKFLKDNPRYKQMPTPINIVGSVGDRIKQDGGMKEVLQKVAENHPNSPLADRFGSGESHGKLKAKSILRKRGLIK
;
A
#
# COMPACT_ATOMS: atom_id res chain seq x y z
N MET A 1 -9.09 6.93 -24.56
CA MET A 1 -10.04 7.89 -23.98
C MET A 1 -10.30 7.49 -22.53
N PRO A 2 -10.30 8.44 -21.58
CA PRO A 2 -10.67 8.19 -20.19
C PRO A 2 -12.19 8.07 -20.00
N THR A 3 -12.62 7.50 -18.87
CA THR A 3 -14.01 7.53 -18.42
C THR A 3 -14.16 8.63 -17.37
N TYR A 4 -15.17 9.49 -17.53
CA TYR A 4 -15.48 10.55 -16.59
C TYR A 4 -16.79 10.27 -15.87
N ILE A 5 -16.87 10.71 -14.61
CA ILE A 5 -18.09 10.62 -13.80
C ILE A 5 -18.71 12.01 -13.74
N ILE A 6 -19.95 12.12 -14.21
CA ILE A 6 -20.72 13.35 -14.29
C ILE A 6 -21.92 13.23 -13.36
N ARG A 7 -22.19 14.27 -12.57
CA ARG A 7 -23.36 14.38 -11.69
C ARG A 7 -24.37 15.39 -12.24
N ASP A 8 -25.64 15.02 -12.33
CA ASP A 8 -26.73 16.01 -12.51
C ASP A 8 -27.04 16.68 -11.17
N THR A 9 -27.00 18.01 -11.14
CA THR A 9 -27.29 18.79 -9.92
C THR A 9 -28.76 18.80 -9.51
N LYS A 10 -29.69 18.36 -10.37
CA LYS A 10 -31.14 18.33 -10.06
C LYS A 10 -31.63 16.99 -9.55
N THR A 11 -31.14 15.90 -10.11
CA THR A 11 -31.57 14.54 -9.74
C THR A 11 -30.54 13.80 -8.89
N GLU A 12 -29.34 14.38 -8.74
CA GLU A 12 -28.18 13.77 -8.06
C GLU A 12 -27.69 12.45 -8.70
N ASP A 13 -28.18 12.13 -9.90
CA ASP A 13 -27.78 10.93 -10.63
C ASP A 13 -26.34 11.03 -11.15
N LEU A 14 -25.66 9.89 -11.13
CA LEU A 14 -24.28 9.71 -11.56
C LEU A 14 -24.26 8.99 -12.91
N TYR A 15 -23.59 9.60 -13.89
CA TYR A 15 -23.40 9.05 -15.22
C TYR A 15 -21.91 8.83 -15.48
N GLU A 16 -21.58 7.65 -16.00
CA GLU A 16 -20.24 7.33 -16.49
C GLU A 16 -20.21 7.53 -18.00
N GLU A 17 -19.41 8.48 -18.47
CA GLU A 17 -19.30 8.80 -19.89
C GLU A 17 -17.86 8.57 -20.37
N PHE A 18 -17.75 7.83 -21.47
CA PHE A 18 -16.47 7.53 -22.12
C PHE A 18 -16.25 8.52 -23.27
N CYS A 19 -15.55 9.62 -23.00
CA CYS A 19 -15.36 10.70 -23.95
C CYS A 19 -13.95 11.32 -23.83
N SER A 20 -13.56 12.12 -24.82
CA SER A 20 -12.35 12.94 -24.74
C SER A 20 -12.56 14.16 -23.82
N TRP A 21 -11.48 14.78 -23.35
CA TRP A 21 -11.58 15.98 -22.51
C TRP A 21 -12.27 17.14 -23.23
N ASP A 22 -12.00 17.33 -24.52
CA ASP A 22 -12.58 18.41 -25.32
C ASP A 22 -14.10 18.28 -25.50
N GLU A 23 -14.60 17.04 -25.64
CA GLU A 23 -16.03 16.74 -25.72
C GLU A 23 -16.73 16.96 -24.39
N LEU A 24 -16.09 16.53 -23.29
CA LEU A 24 -16.58 16.76 -21.94
C LEU A 24 -16.69 18.27 -21.63
N GLU A 25 -15.69 19.06 -22.02
CA GLU A 25 -15.69 20.51 -21.77
C GLU A 25 -16.83 21.21 -22.53
N LYS A 26 -17.10 20.81 -23.78
CA LYS A 26 -18.24 21.31 -24.56
C LYS A 26 -19.57 20.91 -23.90
N PHE A 27 -19.72 19.65 -23.50
CA PHE A 27 -20.93 19.16 -22.85
C PHE A 27 -21.24 19.90 -21.54
N LEU A 28 -20.22 20.16 -20.71
CA LEU A 28 -20.36 20.91 -19.45
C LEU A 28 -20.67 22.40 -19.67
N LYS A 29 -20.16 23.01 -20.75
CA LYS A 29 -20.51 24.40 -21.14
C LYS A 29 -21.95 24.51 -21.62
N ASP A 30 -22.37 23.58 -22.47
CA ASP A 30 -23.71 23.59 -23.07
C ASP A 30 -24.79 23.22 -22.03
N ASN A 31 -24.43 22.40 -21.04
CA ASN A 31 -25.35 21.93 -20.01
C ASN A 31 -24.82 22.22 -18.58
N PRO A 32 -24.99 23.46 -18.07
CA PRO A 32 -24.48 23.87 -16.75
C PRO A 32 -25.13 23.14 -15.55
N ARG A 33 -26.11 22.28 -15.81
CA ARG A 33 -26.73 21.38 -14.83
C ARG A 33 -25.83 20.22 -14.43
N TYR A 34 -24.90 19.84 -15.30
CA TYR A 34 -24.01 18.73 -15.06
C TYR A 34 -22.68 19.22 -14.50
N LYS A 35 -22.14 18.50 -13.52
CA LYS A 35 -20.85 18.81 -12.92
C LYS A 35 -19.98 17.56 -12.93
N GLN A 36 -18.73 17.72 -13.36
CA GLN A 36 -17.73 16.66 -13.23
C GLN A 36 -17.46 16.40 -11.74
N MET A 37 -17.52 15.15 -11.33
CA MET A 37 -17.05 14.75 -10.00
C MET A 37 -15.57 14.38 -10.05
N PRO A 38 -14.81 14.66 -8.97
CA PRO A 38 -13.47 14.11 -8.84
C PRO A 38 -13.57 12.58 -8.91
N THR A 39 -12.92 12.00 -9.91
CA THR A 39 -12.82 10.55 -10.03
C THR A 39 -12.07 10.03 -8.81
N PRO A 40 -12.52 8.94 -8.16
CA PRO A 40 -11.77 8.36 -7.06
C PRO A 40 -10.38 8.01 -7.57
N ILE A 41 -9.35 8.47 -6.87
CA ILE A 41 -7.97 8.08 -7.14
C ILE A 41 -7.95 6.56 -6.96
N ASN A 42 -7.73 5.82 -8.05
CA ASN A 42 -7.40 4.41 -7.96
C ASN A 42 -6.05 4.33 -7.23
N ILE A 43 -6.08 4.13 -5.92
CA ILE A 43 -4.89 3.82 -5.13
C ILE A 43 -4.50 2.40 -5.54
N VAL A 44 -3.71 2.30 -6.61
CA VAL A 44 -3.05 1.05 -6.98
C VAL A 44 -1.95 0.85 -5.94
N GLY A 45 -2.31 0.22 -4.83
CA GLY A 45 -1.40 -0.14 -3.77
C GLY A 45 -0.49 -1.28 -4.19
N SER A 46 0.44 -1.05 -5.12
CA SER A 46 1.59 -1.94 -5.34
C SER A 46 2.63 -1.36 -6.31
N VAL A 47 3.41 -0.38 -5.85
CA VAL A 47 4.75 -0.11 -6.41
C VAL A 47 5.83 -0.15 -5.30
N GLY A 48 5.46 -0.49 -4.07
CA GLY A 48 6.33 -0.39 -2.89
C GLY A 48 6.55 -1.69 -2.10
N ASP A 49 6.02 -2.84 -2.55
CA ASP A 49 6.04 -4.08 -1.74
C ASP A 49 7.45 -4.62 -1.46
N ARG A 50 8.49 -4.15 -2.19
CA ARG A 50 9.87 -4.69 -2.06
C ARG A 50 10.96 -3.67 -2.33
N ILE A 51 11.00 -2.56 -1.59
CA ILE A 51 12.25 -1.80 -1.49
C ILE A 51 13.24 -2.70 -0.74
N LYS A 52 13.96 -3.54 -1.49
CA LYS A 52 15.02 -4.39 -0.96
C LYS A 52 16.04 -3.46 -0.31
N GLN A 53 16.30 -3.67 0.97
CA GLN A 53 17.40 -3.01 1.64
C GLN A 53 18.69 -3.37 0.92
N ASP A 54 19.54 -2.36 0.69
CA ASP A 54 20.86 -2.56 0.09
C ASP A 54 21.71 -3.51 0.95
N GLY A 55 22.63 -4.23 0.31
CA GLY A 55 23.45 -5.27 0.95
C GLY A 55 24.22 -4.73 2.16
N GLY A 56 24.80 -3.53 2.04
CA GLY A 56 25.55 -2.90 3.13
C GLY A 56 24.67 -2.55 4.34
N MET A 57 23.45 -2.05 4.12
CA MET A 57 22.53 -1.75 5.22
C MET A 57 22.07 -3.03 5.93
N LYS A 58 21.89 -4.13 5.19
CA LYS A 58 21.54 -5.43 5.77
C LYS A 58 22.60 -5.95 6.74
N GLU A 59 23.88 -5.80 6.42
CA GLU A 59 24.98 -6.20 7.31
C GLU A 59 25.02 -5.40 8.61
N VAL A 60 24.79 -4.08 8.53
CA VAL A 60 24.71 -3.22 9.71
C VAL A 60 23.54 -3.64 10.59
N LEU A 61 22.37 -3.86 10.01
CA LEU A 61 21.17 -4.29 10.74
C LEU A 61 21.36 -5.68 11.36
N GLN A 62 22.08 -6.58 10.70
CA GLN A 62 22.42 -7.89 11.25
C GLN A 62 23.35 -7.76 12.47
N LYS A 63 24.40 -6.92 12.42
CA LYS A 63 25.28 -6.67 13.58
C LYS A 63 24.54 -6.08 14.78
N VAL A 64 23.59 -5.16 14.53
CA VAL A 64 22.77 -4.57 15.59
C VAL A 64 21.81 -5.64 16.17
N ALA A 65 21.24 -6.48 15.33
CA ALA A 65 20.37 -7.58 15.75
C ALA A 65 21.12 -8.65 16.58
N GLU A 66 22.36 -8.97 16.24
CA GLU A 66 23.22 -9.89 17.00
C GLU A 66 23.52 -9.36 18.41
N ASN A 67 23.78 -8.06 18.56
CA ASN A 67 24.02 -7.43 19.86
C ASN A 67 22.73 -7.27 20.70
N HIS A 68 21.56 -7.25 20.06
CA HIS A 68 20.27 -7.06 20.72
C HIS A 68 19.29 -8.22 20.39
N PRO A 69 19.53 -9.44 20.93
CA PRO A 69 18.81 -10.65 20.53
C PRO A 69 17.32 -10.70 20.92
N ASN A 70 16.88 -9.82 21.84
CA ASN A 70 15.48 -9.70 22.26
C ASN A 70 14.74 -8.54 21.58
N SER A 71 15.35 -7.88 20.59
CA SER A 71 14.72 -6.77 19.88
C SER A 71 13.81 -7.28 18.74
N PRO A 72 12.75 -6.53 18.39
CA PRO A 72 11.96 -6.82 17.19
C PRO A 72 12.78 -6.78 15.89
N LEU A 73 13.94 -6.13 15.91
CA LEU A 73 14.88 -6.11 14.80
C LEU A 73 15.54 -7.49 14.61
N ALA A 74 15.91 -8.15 15.71
CA ALA A 74 16.51 -9.48 15.66
C ALA A 74 15.56 -10.57 15.17
N ASP A 75 14.26 -10.41 15.40
CA ASP A 75 13.24 -11.27 14.77
C ASP A 75 13.19 -11.15 13.24
N ARG A 76 13.57 -9.99 12.69
CA ARG A 76 13.50 -9.70 11.24
C ARG A 76 14.81 -10.03 10.50
N PHE A 77 15.95 -9.69 11.10
CA PHE A 77 17.27 -9.83 10.48
C PHE A 77 18.08 -11.03 11.00
N GLY A 78 17.59 -11.70 12.04
CA GLY A 78 18.23 -12.84 12.69
C GLY A 78 19.01 -12.43 13.93
N SER A 79 18.87 -13.18 15.01
CA SER A 79 19.74 -13.09 16.19
C SER A 79 20.91 -14.07 16.03
N GLY A 80 22.07 -13.75 16.60
CA GLY A 80 23.22 -14.67 16.71
C GLY A 80 22.99 -15.85 17.68
N GLU A 81 21.73 -16.20 17.97
CA GLU A 81 21.38 -17.27 18.90
C GLU A 81 21.57 -18.66 18.27
N SER A 82 21.89 -19.66 19.12
CA SER A 82 21.98 -21.05 18.67
C SER A 82 20.68 -21.55 18.04
N HIS A 83 20.80 -22.35 16.96
CA HIS A 83 19.68 -22.96 16.24
C HIS A 83 18.66 -23.67 17.16
N GLY A 84 19.10 -24.28 18.26
CA GLY A 84 18.21 -24.93 19.22
C GLY A 84 17.25 -23.94 19.88
N LYS A 85 17.76 -22.76 20.28
CA LYS A 85 16.95 -21.69 20.89
C LYS A 85 15.97 -21.08 19.89
N LEU A 86 16.40 -20.86 18.64
CA LEU A 86 15.54 -20.36 17.57
C LEU A 86 14.36 -21.31 17.29
N LYS A 87 14.63 -22.63 17.26
CA LYS A 87 13.58 -23.66 17.09
C LYS A 87 12.64 -23.71 18.29
N ALA A 88 13.16 -23.60 19.52
CA ALA A 88 12.31 -23.53 20.70
C ALA A 88 11.39 -22.29 20.66
N LYS A 89 11.93 -21.11 20.34
CA LYS A 89 11.15 -19.88 20.17
C LYS A 89 10.08 -20.01 19.09
N SER A 90 10.38 -20.62 17.94
CA SER A 90 9.39 -20.80 16.86
C SER A 90 8.26 -21.76 17.25
N ILE A 91 8.58 -22.82 18.01
CA ILE A 91 7.56 -23.74 18.56
C ILE A 91 6.69 -23.01 19.58
N LEU A 92 7.27 -22.25 20.50
CA LEU A 92 6.53 -21.46 21.49
C LEU A 92 5.62 -20.41 20.84
N ARG A 93 6.11 -19.73 19.79
CA ARG A 93 5.32 -18.79 18.98
C ARG A 93 4.16 -19.48 18.27
N LYS A 94 4.39 -20.64 17.65
CA LYS A 94 3.34 -21.45 17.01
C LYS A 94 2.26 -21.92 17.99
N ARG A 95 2.64 -22.12 19.25
CA ARG A 95 1.73 -22.50 20.34
C ARG A 95 1.10 -21.32 21.06
N GLY A 96 1.39 -20.07 20.65
CA GLY A 96 0.82 -18.86 21.23
C GLY A 96 1.33 -18.50 22.63
N LEU A 97 2.43 -19.11 23.08
CA LEU A 97 3.02 -18.86 24.40
C LEU A 97 3.91 -17.62 24.42
N ILE A 98 4.40 -17.21 23.25
CA ILE A 98 5.20 -16.02 23.03
C ILE A 98 4.64 -15.35 21.77
N LYS A 99 4.48 -14.02 21.80
CA LYS A 99 3.99 -13.23 20.66
C LYS A 99 5.14 -12.88 19.72
#